data_AF-A0A918XAD6-F1
#
_entry.id   AF-A0A918XAD6-F1
#
_cell.length_a   1.000
_cell.length_b   1.000
_cell.length_c   1.000
_cell.angle_alpha   90.00
_cell.angle_beta   90.00
_cell.angle_gamma   90.00
#
_symmetry.space_group_name_H-M   'P 1'
#
loop_
_entity.id
_entity.type
_entity.pdbx_description
1 polymer ?
#
loop_
_entity_poly.entity_id
_entity_poly.type
_entity_poly.pdbx_seq_one_letter_code
_entity_poly.pdbx_strand_id
1 'polypeptide(L)' 'MTTWPAREGGTIEITRTGPLLDIRVRDGSGRTIATVTRRAGERLPKPVPHPR' A
#
# COMPACT_ATOMS: atom_id res chain seq x y z
N MET A 1 -13.76 -1.56 1.06
CA MET A 1 -12.75 -0.49 0.96
C MET A 1 -12.44 -0.03 2.37
N THR A 2 -11.17 0.18 2.71
CA THR A 2 -10.75 0.70 4.01
C THR A 2 -9.69 1.77 3.81
N THR A 3 -9.82 2.88 4.52
CA THR A 3 -8.90 4.02 4.43
C THR A 3 -8.26 4.26 5.79
N TRP A 4 -6.94 4.45 5.79
CA TRP A 4 -6.14 4.68 6.98
C TRP A 4 -5.41 6.03 6.84
N PRO A 5 -5.27 6.80 7.93
CA PRO A 5 -4.43 7.99 7.91
C PRO A 5 -2.95 7.59 7.76
N ALA A 6 -2.22 8.34 6.94
CA ALA A 6 -0.76 8.29 6.85
C ALA A 6 -0.14 9.50 7.57
N ARG A 7 1.19 9.54 7.64
CA ARG A 7 1.91 10.72 8.13
C ARG A 7 1.68 11.92 7.19
N GLU A 8 1.97 13.13 7.68
CA GLU A 8 1.91 14.37 6.89
C GLU A 8 0.54 14.63 6.23
N GLY A 9 -0.55 14.25 6.92
CA GLY A 9 -1.91 14.42 6.40
C GLY A 9 -2.28 13.51 5.23
N GLY A 10 -1.41 12.58 4.84
CA GLY A 10 -1.67 11.62 3.78
C GLY A 10 -2.69 10.54 4.14
N THR A 11 -3.02 9.70 3.17
CA THR A 11 -3.96 8.58 3.35
C THR A 11 -3.49 7.32 2.62
N ILE A 12 -3.85 6.17 3.17
CA ILE A 12 -3.65 4.85 2.57
C ILE A 12 -5.03 4.26 2.33
N GLU A 13 -5.41 4.08 1.07
CA GLU A 13 -6.65 3.44 0.65
C GLU A 13 -6.37 1.99 0.25
N ILE A 14 -7.10 1.05 0.83
CA ILE A 14 -7.00 -0.38 0.56
C ILE A 14 -8.34 -0.87 -0.01
N THR A 15 -8.32 -1.32 -1.25
CA THR A 15 -9.47 -1.88 -1.95
C THR A 15 -9.20 -3.34 -2.28
N ARG A 16 -10.05 -4.25 -1.77
CA ARG A 16 -9.98 -5.66 -2.13
C ARG A 16 -10.95 -5.94 -3.28
N THR A 17 -10.41 -6.45 -4.37
CA THR A 17 -11.18 -6.88 -5.56
C THR A 17 -10.92 -8.37 -5.77
N GLY A 18 -11.76 -9.21 -5.16
CA GLY A 18 -11.60 -10.66 -5.16
C GLY A 18 -10.26 -11.10 -4.53
N PRO A 19 -9.37 -11.78 -5.27
CA PRO A 19 -8.05 -12.19 -4.78
C PRO A 19 -7.01 -11.07 -4.82
N LEU A 20 -7.35 -9.88 -5.33
CA LEU A 20 -6.42 -8.76 -5.44
C LEU A 20 -6.65 -7.73 -4.33
N LEU A 21 -5.57 -7.11 -3.88
CA LEU A 21 -5.53 -5.94 -3.03
C LEU A 21 -4.90 -4.80 -3.83
N ASP A 22 -5.63 -3.72 -3.98
CA ASP A 22 -5.13 -2.45 -4.49
C ASP A 22 -4.88 -1.51 -3.30
N ILE A 23 -3.65 -1.03 -3.19
CA ILE A 23 -3.20 -0.14 -2.12
C ILE A 23 -2.76 1.16 -2.75
N ARG A 24 -3.45 2.26 -2.46
CA ARG A 24 -3.11 3.60 -2.96
C ARG A 24 -2.67 4.46 -1.81
N VAL A 25 -1.52 5.12 -1.96
CA VAL A 25 -1.01 6.08 -1.00
C VAL A 25 -1.15 7.48 -1.59
N ARG A 26 -1.81 8.37 -0.86
CA ARG A 26 -1.92 9.79 -1.20
C ARG A 26 -1.19 10.64 -0.18
N ASP A 27 -0.55 11.71 -0.63
CA ASP A 27 0.04 12.71 0.25
C ASP A 27 -1.04 13.65 0.84
N GLY A 28 -0.63 14.59 1.70
CA GLY A 28 -1.53 15.56 2.33
C GLY A 28 -2.21 16.54 1.36
N SER A 29 -1.75 16.64 0.10
CA SER A 29 -2.42 17.39 -0.95
C SER A 29 -3.50 16.57 -1.69
N GLY A 30 -3.59 15.27 -1.38
CA GLY A 30 -4.48 14.33 -2.04
C GLY A 30 -3.88 13.69 -3.30
N ARG A 31 -2.61 13.99 -3.65
CA ARG A 31 -1.95 13.41 -4.83
C ARG A 31 -1.52 11.97 -4.55
N THR A 32 -1.79 11.07 -5.48
CA THR A 32 -1.30 9.68 -5.40
C THR A 32 0.21 9.62 -5.61
N ILE A 33 0.93 9.11 -4.60
CA ILE A 33 2.39 8.97 -4.61
C ILE A 33 2.85 7.51 -4.76
N ALA A 34 1.98 6.55 -4.47
CA ALA A 34 2.24 5.13 -4.71
C ALA A 34 0.95 4.38 -5.00
N THR A 35 1.02 3.37 -5.86
CA THR A 35 -0.04 2.39 -6.08
C THR A 35 0.59 1.02 -6.15
N VAL A 36 0.08 0.09 -5.34
CA VAL A 36 0.55 -1.30 -5.30
C VAL A 36 -0.66 -2.20 -5.45
N THR A 37 -0.70 -2.96 -6.54
CA THR A 37 -1.67 -4.04 -6.71
C THR A 37 -0.97 -5.36 -6.45
N ARG A 38 -1.53 -6.20 -5.57
CA ARG A 38 -0.95 -7.50 -5.21
C ARG A 38 -2.01 -8.56 -4.94
N ARG A 39 -1.63 -9.83 -4.87
CA ARG A 39 -2.55 -10.88 -4.42
C ARG A 39 -2.70 -10.87 -2.89
N ALA A 40 -3.94 -10.99 -2.42
CA ALA A 40 -4.26 -11.15 -1.01
C ALA A 40 -3.66 -12.46 -0.48
N GLY A 41 -2.96 -12.41 0.65
CA GLY A 41 -2.32 -13.58 1.26
C GLY A 41 -0.98 -14.00 0.65
N GLU A 42 -0.50 -13.27 -0.37
CA GLU A 42 0.84 -13.50 -0.90
C GLU A 42 1.89 -13.14 0.16
N ARG A 43 2.80 -14.08 0.45
CA ARG A 43 3.88 -13.86 1.42
C ARG A 43 4.86 -12.86 0.81
N LEU A 44 5.12 -11.74 1.49
CA LEU A 44 6.20 -10.84 1.07
C LEU A 44 7.51 -11.64 1.05
N PRO A 45 8.35 -11.49 0.00
CA PRO A 45 9.68 -12.09 0.02
C PRO A 45 10.40 -11.63 1.28
N LYS A 46 11.11 -12.56 1.95
CA LYS A 46 11.90 -12.21 3.14
C LYS A 46 12.85 -11.06 2.75
N PRO A 47 13.00 -10.01 3.58
CA PRO A 47 14.03 -9.01 3.35
C PRO A 47 15.37 -9.73 3.21
N VAL A 48 16.00 -9.59 2.05
CA VAL A 48 17.36 -10.12 1.86
C VAL A 48 18.28 -9.17 2.63
N PRO A 49 19.05 -9.65 3.62
CA PRO A 49 19.99 -8.78 4.32
C PRO A 49 20.98 -8.21 3.30
N HIS A 50 21.11 -6.88 3.29
CA HIS A 50 22.13 -6.21 2.48
C HIS A 50 23.51 -6.65 3.00
N PRO A 51 24.41 -7.17 2.14
CA PRO A 51 25.78 -7.40 2.54
C PRO A 51 26.42 -6.05 2.88
N ARG A 52 27.13 -6.00 4.02
CA ARG A 52 27.86 -4.82 4.49
C ARG A 52 29.05 -4.50 3.61
#